data_AF-A0A2T8XK82-F1
#
_entry.id   AF-A0A2T8XK82-F1
#
_cell.length_a   1.000
_cell.length_b   1.000
_cell.length_c   1.000
_cell.angle_alpha   90.00
_cell.angle_beta   90.00
_cell.angle_gamma   90.00
#
_symmetry.space_group_name_H-M   'P 1'
#
loop_
_entity.id
_entity.type
_entity.pdbx_description
1 polymer ?
#
loop_
_entity_poly.entity_id
_entity_poly.type
_entity_poly.pdbx_seq_one_letter_code
_entity_poly.pdbx_strand_id
1 'polypeptide(L)'
;MFSATRRFAVILALGVGFILPAQAASPGPGEIANTQARHIATFFPGRMTGSPAEMLSADYLRQQFTQMGYQSDIRTFNSRFIYTTKDNRKNWHNVTGSTVIAAHEGRVPQQIIIMAHLDTYAPQSDADVDANLGGLTLQGMDDNAAGLGVMLELAARLKDIPTHYGIRFIATSGEEEGKLGAENLLKRMSDAEKKNTLLVINLDNLIVGDKLYFNSGKNTPEAVRTLTRDRALAIARRYGIAANTNPGRNPSYPKGTGCCNDAEVFDKAGISVLSVEATNWNLGKKDGYQQRVKNASFPNGNSWHDVRLDNQQHIDKALPGRIERRSRDVVRIMLPLVKELAKAEKTS
;
A
#
# COMPACT_ATOMS: atom_id res chain seq x y z
N MET A 1 82.53 -26.85 -0.47
CA MET A 1 81.99 -25.51 -0.15
C MET A 1 80.62 -25.43 -0.85
N PHE A 2 79.52 -25.65 -0.11
CA PHE A 2 78.52 -24.61 0.26
C PHE A 2 78.18 -23.66 -0.91
N SER A 3 76.95 -23.34 -1.28
CA SER A 3 75.59 -23.72 -0.91
C SER A 3 74.65 -23.03 -1.93
N ALA A 4 73.40 -23.46 -1.97
CA ALA A 4 72.23 -22.64 -2.34
C ALA A 4 72.16 -22.01 -3.74
N THR A 5 71.53 -22.72 -4.68
CA THR A 5 70.60 -22.10 -5.66
C THR A 5 69.72 -23.18 -6.28
N ARG A 6 68.82 -23.73 -5.47
CA ARG A 6 67.67 -24.50 -5.94
C ARG A 6 66.52 -24.17 -5.00
N ARG A 7 65.60 -23.31 -5.45
CA ARG A 7 64.21 -23.11 -5.00
C ARG A 7 63.78 -21.67 -5.31
N PHE A 8 63.46 -21.38 -6.57
CA PHE A 8 62.66 -20.21 -6.93
C PHE A 8 61.98 -20.47 -8.28
N ALA A 9 61.03 -21.39 -8.32
CA ALA A 9 60.15 -21.55 -9.50
C ALA A 9 58.88 -22.39 -9.24
N VAL A 10 58.29 -22.42 -8.04
CA VAL A 10 56.96 -23.05 -7.86
C VAL A 10 56.18 -22.39 -6.71
N ILE A 11 55.84 -21.10 -6.80
CA ILE A 11 54.68 -20.53 -6.09
C ILE A 11 54.14 -19.37 -6.94
N LEU A 12 53.50 -19.68 -8.07
CA LEU A 12 52.68 -18.71 -8.80
C LEU A 12 51.51 -19.42 -9.49
N ALA A 13 50.73 -20.20 -8.74
CA ALA A 13 49.54 -20.87 -9.28
C ALA A 13 48.48 -21.25 -8.22
N LEU A 14 48.37 -20.52 -7.11
CA LEU A 14 47.30 -20.74 -6.11
C LEU A 14 46.74 -19.41 -5.57
N GLY A 15 46.46 -18.50 -6.50
CA GLY A 15 45.73 -17.25 -6.24
C GLY A 15 44.41 -17.21 -7.01
N VAL A 16 43.74 -18.34 -7.22
CA VAL A 16 42.34 -18.33 -7.66
C VAL A 16 41.53 -17.91 -6.44
N GLY A 17 41.29 -16.61 -6.32
CA GLY A 17 40.32 -16.08 -5.38
C GLY A 17 38.99 -16.77 -5.64
N PHE A 18 38.57 -17.64 -4.72
CA PHE A 18 37.19 -18.09 -4.67
C PHE A 18 36.34 -16.86 -4.38
N ILE A 19 35.86 -16.19 -5.43
CA ILE A 19 34.72 -15.28 -5.32
C ILE A 19 33.53 -16.20 -5.09
N LEU A 20 33.32 -16.58 -3.83
CA LEU A 20 32.05 -17.15 -3.42
C LEU A 20 31.01 -16.07 -3.72
N PRO A 21 30.04 -16.29 -4.64
CA PRO A 21 28.95 -15.36 -4.77
C PRO A 21 28.29 -15.32 -3.39
N ALA A 22 28.33 -14.15 -2.74
CA ALA A 22 27.57 -13.93 -1.53
C ALA A 22 26.11 -14.17 -1.91
N GLN A 23 25.57 -15.33 -1.54
CA GLN A 23 24.15 -15.60 -1.67
C GLN A 23 23.48 -14.60 -0.72
N ALA A 24 22.93 -13.53 -1.29
CA ALA A 24 22.11 -12.60 -0.54
C ALA A 24 20.98 -13.40 0.09
N ALA A 25 20.86 -13.35 1.41
CA ALA A 25 19.75 -13.98 2.11
C ALA A 25 18.44 -13.43 1.53
N SER A 26 17.45 -14.31 1.32
CA SER A 26 16.13 -13.89 0.90
C SER A 26 15.59 -12.83 1.88
N PRO A 27 15.12 -11.67 1.40
CA PRO A 27 14.67 -10.60 2.28
C PRO A 27 13.64 -11.10 3.31
N GLY A 28 13.77 -10.63 4.55
CA GLY A 28 12.79 -10.90 5.61
C GLY A 28 11.42 -10.28 5.31
N PRO A 29 10.32 -10.74 5.95
CA PRO A 29 9.01 -10.12 5.77
C PRO A 29 9.04 -8.62 6.08
N GLY A 30 8.55 -7.79 5.17
CA GLY A 30 8.49 -6.34 5.29
C GLY A 30 9.70 -5.58 4.73
N GLU A 31 10.80 -6.27 4.40
CA GLU A 31 12.00 -5.59 3.88
C GLU A 31 11.80 -5.06 2.46
N ILE A 32 11.13 -5.84 1.60
CA ILE A 32 10.76 -5.38 0.25
C ILE A 32 9.77 -4.23 0.38
N ALA A 33 8.75 -4.36 1.25
CA ALA A 33 7.75 -3.32 1.44
C ALA A 33 8.36 -2.01 1.94
N ASN A 34 9.24 -2.06 2.93
CA ASN A 34 9.97 -0.88 3.43
C ASN A 34 10.82 -0.25 2.31
N THR A 35 11.62 -1.05 1.61
CA THR A 35 12.52 -0.56 0.55
C THR A 35 11.73 0.10 -0.57
N GLN A 36 10.65 -0.53 -1.02
CA GLN A 36 9.80 -0.02 -2.09
C GLN A 36 9.05 1.26 -1.68
N ALA A 37 8.50 1.29 -0.45
CA ALA A 37 7.85 2.50 0.07
C ALA A 37 8.82 3.68 0.12
N ARG A 38 10.03 3.46 0.67
CA ARG A 38 11.10 4.48 0.72
C ARG A 38 11.50 4.94 -0.68
N HIS A 39 11.67 4.01 -1.63
CA HIS A 39 11.99 4.34 -3.01
C HIS A 39 10.91 5.22 -3.65
N ILE A 40 9.65 4.81 -3.57
CA ILE A 40 8.53 5.55 -4.15
C ILE A 40 8.43 6.95 -3.55
N ALA A 41 8.50 7.06 -2.22
CA ALA A 41 8.44 8.33 -1.50
C ALA A 41 9.62 9.27 -1.83
N THR A 42 10.81 8.73 -2.08
CA THR A 42 12.01 9.54 -2.43
C THR A 42 12.02 9.99 -3.89
N PHE A 43 11.76 9.07 -4.82
CA PHE A 43 11.97 9.33 -6.25
C PHE A 43 10.75 9.88 -6.96
N PHE A 44 9.56 9.67 -6.38
CA PHE A 44 8.31 10.19 -6.91
C PHE A 44 7.55 10.97 -5.82
N PRO A 45 8.08 12.06 -5.24
CA PRO A 45 7.27 12.97 -4.45
C PRO A 45 6.29 13.73 -5.35
N GLY A 46 5.14 14.11 -4.79
CA GLY A 46 4.12 14.91 -5.47
C GLY A 46 3.42 14.17 -6.59
N ARG A 47 3.09 12.88 -6.37
CA ARG A 47 2.32 12.01 -7.28
C ARG A 47 0.85 12.44 -7.34
N MET A 48 0.56 13.73 -7.44
CA MET A 48 -0.79 14.23 -7.60
C MET A 48 -1.41 13.66 -8.87
N THR A 49 -2.71 13.39 -8.85
CA THR A 49 -3.42 12.81 -9.99
C THR A 49 -3.16 13.58 -11.28
N GLY A 50 -2.57 12.91 -12.27
CA GLY A 50 -2.20 13.47 -13.58
C GLY A 50 -0.90 14.30 -13.61
N SER A 51 -0.14 14.32 -12.53
CA SER A 51 1.21 14.90 -12.51
C SER A 51 2.24 13.99 -13.21
N PRO A 52 3.36 14.54 -13.70
CA PRO A 52 4.45 13.72 -14.21
C PRO A 52 5.01 12.71 -13.18
N ALA A 53 5.03 13.07 -11.89
CA ALA A 53 5.49 12.18 -10.83
C ALA A 53 4.54 10.99 -10.62
N GLU A 54 3.22 11.20 -10.74
CA GLU A 54 2.22 10.12 -10.71
C GLU A 54 2.43 9.16 -11.88
N MET A 55 2.60 9.69 -13.10
CA MET A 55 2.84 8.87 -14.30
C MET A 55 4.14 8.05 -14.20
N LEU A 56 5.22 8.67 -13.70
CA LEU A 56 6.51 7.97 -13.49
C LEU A 56 6.39 6.90 -12.41
N SER A 57 5.65 7.16 -11.34
CA SER A 57 5.37 6.17 -10.30
C SER A 57 4.50 5.02 -10.83
N ALA A 58 3.51 5.30 -11.67
CA ALA A 58 2.70 4.28 -12.33
C ALA A 58 3.56 3.36 -13.21
N ASP A 59 4.46 3.93 -14.01
CA ASP A 59 5.39 3.17 -14.84
C ASP A 59 6.38 2.36 -14.00
N TYR A 60 6.90 2.94 -12.91
CA TYR A 60 7.74 2.23 -11.96
C TYR A 60 7.03 0.98 -11.41
N LEU A 61 5.79 1.10 -10.92
CA LEU A 61 5.01 -0.04 -10.42
C LEU A 61 4.81 -1.11 -11.50
N ARG A 62 4.40 -0.71 -12.72
CA ARG A 62 4.28 -1.62 -13.86
C ARG A 62 5.58 -2.38 -14.10
N GLN A 63 6.71 -1.69 -14.11
CA GLN A 63 8.03 -2.30 -14.29
C GLN A 63 8.36 -3.27 -13.15
N GLN A 64 8.09 -2.92 -11.89
CA GLN A 64 8.30 -3.83 -10.76
C GLN A 64 7.47 -5.11 -10.91
N PHE A 65 6.20 -5.01 -11.32
CA PHE A 65 5.37 -6.17 -11.59
C PHE A 65 5.89 -7.02 -12.77
N THR A 66 6.28 -6.38 -13.88
CA THR A 66 6.86 -7.08 -15.04
C THR A 66 8.16 -7.80 -14.68
N GLN A 67 9.03 -7.20 -13.87
CA GLN A 67 10.25 -7.84 -13.37
C GLN A 67 9.97 -9.08 -12.50
N MET A 68 8.83 -9.10 -11.83
CA MET A 68 8.36 -10.27 -11.07
C MET A 68 7.65 -11.32 -11.94
N GLY A 69 7.51 -11.09 -13.25
CA GLY A 69 6.86 -12.01 -14.19
C GLY A 69 5.35 -11.82 -14.35
N TYR A 70 4.77 -10.77 -13.78
CA TYR A 70 3.35 -10.48 -13.93
C TYR A 70 3.03 -9.84 -15.28
N GLN A 71 1.87 -10.20 -15.84
CA GLN A 71 1.23 -9.37 -16.85
C GLN A 71 0.72 -8.10 -16.17
N SER A 72 1.24 -6.95 -16.59
CA SER A 72 0.88 -5.65 -16.03
C SER A 72 0.62 -4.61 -17.11
N ASP A 73 -0.38 -3.76 -16.87
CA ASP A 73 -0.81 -2.70 -17.78
C ASP A 73 -1.13 -1.42 -16.99
N ILE A 74 -1.08 -0.28 -17.68
CA ILE A 74 -1.49 1.02 -17.16
C ILE A 74 -2.70 1.49 -17.96
N ARG A 75 -3.81 1.70 -17.26
CA ARG A 75 -5.02 2.28 -17.83
C ARG A 75 -5.17 3.72 -17.38
N THR A 76 -5.38 4.63 -18.32
CA THR A 76 -5.68 6.02 -17.98
C THR A 76 -7.18 6.27 -17.91
N PHE A 77 -7.55 7.28 -17.13
CA PHE A 77 -8.91 7.77 -17.07
C PHE A 77 -8.94 9.29 -16.92
N ASN A 78 -9.93 9.93 -17.53
CA ASN A 78 -10.17 11.35 -17.38
C ASN A 78 -11.17 11.58 -16.26
N SER A 79 -10.87 12.52 -15.37
CA SER A 79 -11.74 12.97 -14.30
C SER A 79 -11.54 14.46 -14.05
N ARG A 80 -12.17 14.98 -12.99
CA ARG A 80 -12.01 16.35 -12.54
C ARG A 80 -12.30 16.48 -11.06
N PHE A 81 -11.67 17.44 -10.41
CA PHE A 81 -11.95 17.83 -9.03
C PHE A 81 -12.14 19.35 -8.94
N ILE A 82 -12.66 19.83 -7.80
CA ILE A 82 -12.91 21.25 -7.58
C ILE A 82 -11.73 21.87 -6.85
N TYR A 83 -11.22 22.98 -7.38
CA TYR A 83 -10.29 23.87 -6.70
C TYR A 83 -11.00 25.12 -6.20
N THR A 84 -10.76 25.52 -4.96
CA THR A 84 -11.35 26.71 -4.33
C THR A 84 -10.31 27.80 -4.08
N THR A 85 -10.46 28.96 -4.72
CA THR A 85 -9.56 30.11 -4.54
C THR A 85 -9.87 30.90 -3.27
N LYS A 86 -8.96 31.78 -2.83
CA LYS A 86 -9.13 32.64 -1.62
C LYS A 86 -10.41 33.48 -1.63
N ASP A 87 -10.89 33.87 -2.81
CA ASP A 87 -12.14 34.61 -3.00
C ASP A 87 -13.38 33.69 -3.11
N ASN A 88 -13.27 32.42 -2.69
CA ASN A 88 -14.31 31.38 -2.71
C ASN A 88 -14.84 31.02 -4.11
N ARG A 89 -14.12 31.33 -5.19
CA ARG A 89 -14.48 30.81 -6.52
C ARG A 89 -14.09 29.34 -6.63
N LYS A 90 -15.01 28.54 -7.19
CA LYS A 90 -14.84 27.11 -7.41
C LYS A 90 -14.62 26.83 -8.88
N ASN A 91 -13.49 26.25 -9.22
CA ASN A 91 -13.12 25.91 -10.60
C ASN A 91 -12.94 24.40 -10.75
N TRP A 92 -13.38 23.85 -11.88
CA TRP A 92 -13.10 22.47 -12.22
C TRP A 92 -11.68 22.34 -12.76
N HIS A 93 -10.91 21.44 -12.17
CA HIS A 93 -9.59 21.03 -12.64
C HIS A 93 -9.72 19.66 -13.30
N ASN A 94 -9.51 19.60 -14.61
CA ASN A 94 -9.51 18.35 -15.34
C ASN A 94 -8.17 17.65 -15.14
N VAL A 95 -8.22 16.35 -14.91
CA VAL A 95 -7.04 15.51 -14.70
C VAL A 95 -7.16 14.21 -15.48
N THR A 96 -6.02 13.64 -15.83
CA THR A 96 -5.93 12.29 -16.37
C THR A 96 -5.13 11.45 -15.38
N GLY A 97 -5.81 10.60 -14.61
CA GLY A 97 -5.16 9.70 -13.65
C GLY A 97 -4.81 8.35 -14.27
N SER A 98 -3.91 7.62 -13.61
CA SER A 98 -3.51 6.28 -14.02
C SER A 98 -4.06 5.21 -13.07
N THR A 99 -4.21 4.00 -13.60
CA THR A 99 -4.47 2.78 -12.82
C THR A 99 -3.54 1.69 -13.30
N VAL A 100 -2.63 1.25 -12.43
CA VAL A 100 -1.72 0.14 -12.69
C VAL A 100 -2.41 -1.15 -12.27
N ILE A 101 -2.44 -2.14 -13.15
CA ILE A 101 -3.06 -3.45 -12.88
C ILE A 101 -2.00 -4.50 -13.14
N ALA A 102 -1.85 -5.47 -12.23
CA ALA A 102 -1.06 -6.67 -12.43
C ALA A 102 -1.85 -7.91 -12.04
N ALA A 103 -1.79 -8.95 -12.87
CA ALA A 103 -2.61 -10.16 -12.72
C ALA A 103 -1.78 -11.38 -12.34
N HIS A 104 -2.13 -12.00 -11.21
CA HIS A 104 -1.77 -13.36 -10.86
C HIS A 104 -2.98 -14.26 -11.19
N GLU A 105 -2.88 -15.08 -12.24
CA GLU A 105 -4.01 -15.90 -12.66
C GLU A 105 -4.25 -17.08 -11.72
N GLY A 106 -5.52 -17.29 -11.38
CA GLY A 106 -5.98 -18.46 -10.64
C GLY A 106 -6.44 -19.58 -11.57
N ARG A 107 -6.82 -20.71 -10.98
CA ARG A 107 -7.42 -21.85 -11.71
C ARG A 107 -8.85 -21.60 -12.16
N VAL A 108 -9.54 -20.67 -11.53
CA VAL A 108 -10.93 -20.32 -11.83
C VAL A 108 -11.09 -18.81 -12.02
N PRO A 109 -12.16 -18.33 -12.67
CA PRO A 109 -12.33 -16.92 -13.00
C PRO A 109 -12.50 -15.97 -11.80
N GLN A 110 -12.80 -16.50 -10.62
CA GLN A 110 -12.97 -15.71 -9.41
C GLN A 110 -11.65 -15.10 -8.94
N GLN A 111 -11.70 -13.89 -8.41
CA GLN A 111 -10.52 -13.11 -8.05
C GLN A 111 -10.66 -12.35 -6.73
N ILE A 112 -9.51 -12.01 -6.16
CA ILE A 112 -9.35 -11.08 -5.04
C ILE A 112 -8.57 -9.88 -5.57
N ILE A 113 -9.02 -8.66 -5.26
CA ILE A 113 -8.28 -7.43 -5.57
C ILE A 113 -7.51 -7.02 -4.33
N ILE A 114 -6.22 -6.71 -4.50
CA ILE A 114 -5.38 -6.04 -3.50
C ILE A 114 -5.08 -4.65 -4.07
N MET A 115 -5.53 -3.62 -3.36
CA MET A 115 -5.55 -2.24 -3.79
C MET A 115 -4.78 -1.33 -2.84
N ALA A 116 -4.17 -0.29 -3.39
CA ALA A 116 -3.60 0.85 -2.67
C ALA A 116 -3.62 2.02 -3.64
N HIS A 117 -3.89 3.24 -3.17
CA HIS A 117 -3.85 4.38 -4.07
C HIS A 117 -2.40 4.80 -4.39
N LEU A 118 -2.20 5.25 -5.61
CA LEU A 118 -0.93 5.65 -6.20
C LEU A 118 -0.59 7.11 -5.87
N ASP A 119 -1.64 7.94 -5.87
CA ASP A 119 -1.52 9.38 -5.80
C ASP A 119 -1.16 9.87 -4.41
N THR A 120 -0.63 11.09 -4.39
CA THR A 120 -0.54 11.92 -3.19
C THR A 120 -1.53 13.07 -3.33
N TYR A 121 -2.06 13.56 -2.22
CA TYR A 121 -2.98 14.69 -2.20
C TYR A 121 -2.64 15.85 -3.14
N ALA A 122 -3.54 16.16 -4.09
CA ALA A 122 -3.52 17.40 -4.84
C ALA A 122 -4.24 18.51 -4.03
N PRO A 123 -3.62 19.68 -3.81
CA PRO A 123 -4.27 20.79 -3.12
C PRO A 123 -5.59 21.16 -3.79
N GLN A 124 -6.67 21.24 -3.01
CA GLN A 124 -8.02 21.55 -3.51
C GLN A 124 -8.42 23.00 -3.22
N SER A 125 -7.53 23.79 -2.61
CA SER A 125 -7.75 25.20 -2.35
C SER A 125 -6.46 25.99 -2.17
N ASP A 126 -6.54 27.30 -2.32
CA ASP A 126 -5.43 28.19 -1.97
C ASP A 126 -5.08 28.08 -0.47
N ALA A 127 -6.05 27.71 0.38
CA ALA A 127 -5.80 27.48 1.81
C ALA A 127 -4.95 26.23 2.05
N ASP A 128 -5.16 25.17 1.27
CA ASP A 128 -4.33 23.95 1.33
C ASP A 128 -2.89 24.27 0.91
N VAL A 129 -2.73 25.05 -0.17
CA VAL A 129 -1.42 25.52 -0.65
C VAL A 129 -0.72 26.36 0.43
N ASP A 130 -1.40 27.36 1.00
CA ASP A 130 -0.85 28.20 2.07
C ASP A 130 -0.47 27.38 3.32
N ALA A 131 -1.19 26.29 3.59
CA ALA A 131 -0.94 25.38 4.70
C ALA A 131 0.17 24.35 4.43
N ASN A 132 0.74 24.31 3.21
CA ASN A 132 1.67 23.29 2.72
C ASN A 132 1.09 21.88 2.72
N LEU A 133 -0.18 21.75 2.37
CA LEU A 133 -0.82 20.48 2.11
C LEU A 133 -0.66 20.13 0.62
N GLY A 134 -0.31 18.89 0.31
CA GLY A 134 -0.12 18.39 -1.06
C GLY A 134 1.11 18.96 -1.76
N GLY A 135 1.06 18.92 -3.09
CA GLY A 135 2.05 19.58 -3.94
C GLY A 135 3.27 18.73 -4.29
N LEU A 136 4.20 19.33 -5.02
CA LEU A 136 5.31 18.64 -5.71
C LEU A 136 6.32 17.96 -4.77
N THR A 137 6.34 18.35 -3.50
CA THR A 137 7.30 17.83 -2.50
C THR A 137 6.67 16.86 -1.51
N LEU A 138 5.36 16.60 -1.59
CA LEU A 138 4.70 15.64 -0.72
C LEU A 138 5.22 14.24 -1.02
N GLN A 139 6.00 13.66 -0.13
CA GLN A 139 6.51 12.30 -0.33
C GLN A 139 5.40 11.26 -0.23
N GLY A 140 4.40 11.51 0.62
CA GLY A 140 3.28 10.61 0.81
C GLY A 140 3.77 9.25 1.29
N MET A 141 4.56 9.25 2.38
CA MET A 141 5.25 8.05 2.84
C MET A 141 4.28 7.11 3.55
N ASP A 142 3.49 7.66 4.46
CA ASP A 142 2.33 6.99 5.02
C ASP A 142 1.18 6.95 4.00
N ASP A 143 0.99 8.06 3.27
CA ASP A 143 -0.15 8.32 2.38
C ASP A 143 0.27 8.52 0.91
N ASN A 144 0.50 7.46 0.12
CA ASN A 144 0.40 6.05 0.47
C ASN A 144 1.48 5.17 -0.18
N ALA A 145 2.73 5.65 -0.17
CA ALA A 145 3.88 4.85 -0.62
C ALA A 145 4.03 3.55 0.19
N ALA A 146 3.68 3.58 1.49
CA ALA A 146 3.66 2.39 2.33
C ALA A 146 2.70 1.30 1.84
N GLY A 147 1.48 1.66 1.42
CA GLY A 147 0.51 0.72 0.84
C GLY A 147 1.02 0.07 -0.44
N LEU A 148 1.58 0.88 -1.35
CA LEU A 148 2.22 0.41 -2.58
C LEU A 148 3.39 -0.54 -2.30
N GLY A 149 4.24 -0.21 -1.32
CA GLY A 149 5.34 -1.07 -0.91
C GLY A 149 4.87 -2.44 -0.42
N VAL A 150 3.85 -2.48 0.45
CA VAL A 150 3.25 -3.74 0.92
C VAL A 150 2.65 -4.53 -0.24
N MET A 151 1.96 -3.88 -1.17
CA MET A 151 1.41 -4.53 -2.38
C MET A 151 2.51 -5.22 -3.20
N LEU A 152 3.62 -4.52 -3.45
CA LEU A 152 4.76 -5.08 -4.20
C LEU A 152 5.43 -6.26 -3.47
N GLU A 153 5.53 -6.22 -2.14
CA GLU A 153 6.05 -7.39 -1.41
C GLU A 153 5.09 -8.58 -1.46
N LEU A 154 3.78 -8.35 -1.32
CA LEU A 154 2.79 -9.43 -1.47
C LEU A 154 2.90 -10.08 -2.85
N ALA A 155 3.01 -9.29 -3.91
CA ALA A 155 3.24 -9.78 -5.26
C ALA A 155 4.55 -10.57 -5.37
N ALA A 156 5.67 -10.03 -4.89
CA ALA A 156 6.97 -10.72 -4.92
C ALA A 156 6.95 -12.09 -4.21
N ARG A 157 6.18 -12.21 -3.12
CA ARG A 157 6.04 -13.43 -2.31
C ARG A 157 5.06 -14.44 -2.91
N LEU A 158 4.17 -14.02 -3.80
CA LEU A 158 3.11 -14.84 -4.39
C LEU A 158 3.40 -15.24 -5.84
N LYS A 159 4.37 -14.60 -6.51
CA LYS A 159 4.63 -14.78 -7.95
C LYS A 159 4.73 -16.23 -8.42
N ASP A 160 5.37 -17.10 -7.63
CA ASP A 160 5.63 -18.51 -7.98
C ASP A 160 4.68 -19.49 -7.27
N ILE A 161 3.61 -19.00 -6.63
CA ILE A 161 2.71 -19.83 -5.81
C ILE A 161 1.36 -19.96 -6.52
N PRO A 162 1.01 -21.14 -7.06
CA PRO A 162 -0.29 -21.34 -7.68
C PRO A 162 -1.45 -21.07 -6.71
N THR A 163 -2.48 -20.37 -7.19
CA THR A 163 -3.70 -20.08 -6.43
C THR A 163 -4.93 -20.65 -7.11
N HIS A 164 -5.97 -20.95 -6.33
CA HIS A 164 -7.26 -21.34 -6.90
C HIS A 164 -7.98 -20.12 -7.49
N TYR A 165 -8.06 -19.02 -6.73
CA TYR A 165 -8.61 -17.76 -7.20
C TYR A 165 -7.50 -16.83 -7.69
N GLY A 166 -7.79 -16.04 -8.72
CA GLY A 166 -6.87 -15.02 -9.20
C GLY A 166 -6.63 -13.92 -8.16
N ILE A 167 -5.49 -13.26 -8.26
CA ILE A 167 -5.19 -12.04 -7.50
C ILE A 167 -4.94 -10.93 -8.50
N ARG A 168 -5.57 -9.78 -8.29
CA ARG A 168 -5.27 -8.55 -9.03
C ARG A 168 -4.62 -7.57 -8.07
N PHE A 169 -3.41 -7.14 -8.38
CA PHE A 169 -2.76 -6.02 -7.69
C PHE A 169 -3.11 -4.76 -8.47
N ILE A 170 -3.77 -3.80 -7.83
CA ILE A 170 -4.30 -2.62 -8.50
C ILE A 170 -3.89 -1.36 -7.75
N ALA A 171 -3.13 -0.48 -8.39
CA ALA A 171 -2.81 0.84 -7.86
C ALA A 171 -3.60 1.91 -8.61
N THR A 172 -4.46 2.65 -7.91
CA THR A 172 -5.39 3.66 -8.47
C THR A 172 -4.93 5.07 -8.13
N SER A 173 -4.91 5.98 -9.11
CA SER A 173 -4.80 7.42 -8.83
C SER A 173 -6.17 8.02 -8.50
N GLY A 174 -6.20 9.17 -7.84
CA GLY A 174 -7.40 9.98 -7.62
C GLY A 174 -8.19 9.59 -6.38
N GLU A 175 -7.61 8.84 -5.46
CA GLU A 175 -8.24 8.53 -4.17
C GLU A 175 -8.48 9.82 -3.39
N GLU A 176 -7.45 10.66 -3.34
CA GLU A 176 -7.36 11.87 -2.52
C GLU A 176 -8.30 12.98 -2.99
N GLU A 177 -8.65 12.94 -4.28
CA GLU A 177 -9.64 13.83 -4.90
C GLU A 177 -11.07 13.25 -4.92
N GLY A 178 -11.30 12.18 -4.16
CA GLY A 178 -12.62 11.58 -3.96
C GLY A 178 -12.82 10.23 -4.64
N LYS A 179 -11.82 9.33 -4.59
CA LYS A 179 -11.90 7.93 -5.05
C LYS A 179 -12.15 7.78 -6.55
N LEU A 180 -11.68 8.76 -7.32
CA LEU A 180 -11.89 8.87 -8.77
C LEU A 180 -11.39 7.62 -9.52
N GLY A 181 -10.24 7.07 -9.10
CA GLY A 181 -9.68 5.85 -9.69
C GLY A 181 -10.51 4.60 -9.40
N ALA A 182 -10.91 4.38 -8.14
CA ALA A 182 -11.77 3.26 -7.77
C ALA A 182 -13.15 3.34 -8.44
N GLU A 183 -13.75 4.53 -8.51
CA GLU A 183 -15.01 4.76 -9.24
C GLU A 183 -14.86 4.44 -10.73
N ASN A 184 -13.74 4.87 -11.35
CA ASN A 184 -13.47 4.57 -12.75
C ASN A 184 -13.30 3.06 -12.98
N LEU A 185 -12.54 2.40 -12.11
CA LEU A 185 -12.31 0.97 -12.18
C LEU A 185 -13.64 0.19 -12.09
N LEU A 186 -14.44 0.46 -11.05
CA LEU A 186 -15.74 -0.19 -10.86
C LEU A 186 -16.67 0.03 -12.06
N LYS A 187 -16.69 1.24 -12.62
CA LYS A 187 -17.52 1.58 -13.79
C LYS A 187 -17.13 0.77 -15.03
N ARG A 188 -15.85 0.45 -15.19
CA ARG A 188 -15.33 -0.32 -16.33
C ARG A 188 -15.42 -1.84 -16.16
N MET A 189 -15.62 -2.32 -14.94
CA MET A 189 -15.84 -3.76 -14.71
C MET A 189 -17.14 -4.20 -15.35
N SER A 190 -17.07 -5.27 -16.14
CA SER A 190 -18.22 -6.03 -16.62
C SER A 190 -19.00 -6.66 -15.46
N ASP A 191 -20.24 -7.04 -15.70
CA ASP A 191 -21.05 -7.73 -14.69
C ASP A 191 -20.44 -9.07 -14.27
N ALA A 192 -19.78 -9.75 -15.21
CA ALA A 192 -19.02 -10.97 -14.93
C ALA A 192 -17.84 -10.71 -13.99
N GLU A 193 -17.05 -9.65 -14.24
CA GLU A 193 -15.94 -9.27 -13.35
C GLU A 193 -16.42 -8.86 -11.96
N LYS A 194 -17.51 -8.11 -11.86
CA LYS A 194 -18.12 -7.74 -10.56
C LYS A 194 -18.54 -8.98 -9.79
N LYS A 195 -19.26 -9.91 -10.45
CA LYS A 195 -19.69 -11.17 -9.84
C LYS A 195 -18.52 -12.07 -9.43
N ASN A 196 -17.45 -12.08 -10.20
CA ASN A 196 -16.27 -12.89 -9.94
C ASN A 196 -15.30 -12.27 -8.93
N THR A 197 -15.48 -10.99 -8.56
CA THR A 197 -14.66 -10.32 -7.54
C THR A 197 -15.19 -10.67 -6.15
N LEU A 198 -14.47 -11.56 -5.46
CA LEU A 198 -14.90 -12.09 -4.17
C LEU A 198 -14.61 -11.13 -3.01
N LEU A 199 -13.56 -10.32 -3.14
CA LEU A 199 -13.07 -9.42 -2.11
C LEU A 199 -12.19 -8.33 -2.71
N VAL A 200 -12.33 -7.10 -2.23
CA VAL A 200 -11.36 -6.01 -2.41
C VAL A 200 -10.67 -5.73 -1.08
N ILE A 201 -9.35 -5.84 -1.05
CA ILE A 201 -8.52 -5.49 0.09
C ILE A 201 -7.85 -4.16 -0.19
N ASN A 202 -8.12 -3.12 0.60
CA ASN A 202 -7.49 -1.81 0.45
C ASN A 202 -6.42 -1.58 1.52
N LEU A 203 -5.21 -1.19 1.08
CA LEU A 203 -4.05 -0.90 1.92
C LEU A 203 -3.80 0.61 1.90
N ASP A 204 -3.87 1.23 3.06
CA ASP A 204 -3.97 2.69 3.13
C ASP A 204 -3.45 3.18 4.48
N ASN A 205 -2.49 4.12 4.47
CA ASN A 205 -1.99 4.76 5.68
C ASN A 205 -1.49 3.79 6.75
N LEU A 206 -0.40 3.07 6.50
CA LEU A 206 0.00 1.90 7.29
C LEU A 206 0.98 2.19 8.46
N ILE A 207 1.47 3.42 8.59
CA ILE A 207 2.66 3.76 9.36
C ILE A 207 2.34 4.60 10.60
N VAL A 208 1.78 5.81 10.44
CA VAL A 208 1.80 6.86 11.48
C VAL A 208 0.84 6.59 12.62
N GLY A 209 -0.31 5.96 12.33
CA GLY A 209 -1.34 5.76 13.34
C GLY A 209 -0.92 4.89 14.52
N ASP A 210 -1.51 5.17 15.69
CA ASP A 210 -1.16 4.50 16.95
C ASP A 210 -1.41 2.98 16.86
N LYS A 211 -2.45 2.56 16.14
CA LYS A 211 -2.92 1.17 16.08
C LYS A 211 -3.14 0.75 14.64
N LEU A 212 -2.85 -0.51 14.34
CA LEU A 212 -3.18 -1.12 13.06
C LEU A 212 -4.61 -1.67 13.13
N TYR A 213 -5.43 -1.35 12.14
CA TYR A 213 -6.82 -1.71 12.05
C TYR A 213 -7.08 -2.59 10.84
N PHE A 214 -7.94 -3.59 11.06
CA PHE A 214 -8.57 -4.38 10.02
C PHE A 214 -10.07 -4.14 10.15
N ASN A 215 -10.67 -3.62 9.09
CA ASN A 215 -12.05 -3.17 9.07
C ASN A 215 -12.75 -3.72 7.84
N SER A 216 -13.99 -4.16 7.97
CA SER A 216 -14.80 -4.61 6.83
C SER A 216 -15.69 -3.48 6.32
N GLY A 217 -16.27 -3.67 5.14
CA GLY A 217 -17.34 -2.79 4.67
C GLY A 217 -18.64 -2.98 5.46
N LYS A 218 -19.53 -1.98 5.40
CA LYS A 218 -20.85 -2.03 6.03
C LYS A 218 -21.74 -3.08 5.36
N ASN A 219 -21.61 -3.24 4.04
CA ASN A 219 -22.40 -4.17 3.24
C ASN A 219 -21.73 -5.55 3.08
N THR A 220 -20.47 -5.68 3.48
CA THR A 220 -19.74 -6.95 3.49
C THR A 220 -20.45 -7.98 4.40
N PRO A 221 -20.85 -9.18 3.91
CA PRO A 221 -21.58 -10.17 4.70
C PRO A 221 -20.79 -10.72 5.88
N GLU A 222 -21.47 -11.09 6.98
CA GLU A 222 -20.85 -11.59 8.20
C GLU A 222 -19.90 -12.79 7.97
N ALA A 223 -20.30 -13.75 7.13
CA ALA A 223 -19.45 -14.89 6.78
C ALA A 223 -18.11 -14.44 6.15
N VAL A 224 -18.14 -13.41 5.31
CA VAL A 224 -16.93 -12.85 4.69
C VAL A 224 -16.09 -12.07 5.73
N ARG A 225 -16.72 -11.34 6.65
CA ARG A 225 -16.02 -10.65 7.76
C ARG A 225 -15.21 -11.64 8.62
N THR A 226 -15.80 -12.81 8.91
CA THR A 226 -15.14 -13.88 9.67
C THR A 226 -13.90 -14.41 8.94
N LEU A 227 -14.03 -14.67 7.63
CA LEU A 227 -12.94 -15.18 6.79
C LEU A 227 -11.85 -14.15 6.50
N THR A 228 -12.14 -12.85 6.63
CA THR A 228 -11.23 -11.77 6.26
C THR A 228 -10.71 -11.03 7.49
N ARG A 229 -11.46 -10.06 8.00
CA ARG A 229 -11.09 -9.21 9.14
C ARG A 229 -10.77 -10.01 10.39
N ASP A 230 -11.67 -10.89 10.81
CA ASP A 230 -11.49 -11.62 12.07
C ASP A 230 -10.36 -12.64 11.95
N ARG A 231 -10.18 -13.21 10.74
CA ARG A 231 -9.03 -14.04 10.42
C ARG A 231 -7.72 -13.26 10.47
N ALA A 232 -7.67 -12.06 9.91
CA ALA A 232 -6.50 -11.17 9.98
C ALA A 232 -6.11 -10.86 11.44
N LEU A 233 -7.11 -10.57 12.29
CA LEU A 233 -6.90 -10.34 13.72
C LEU A 233 -6.45 -11.61 14.47
N ALA A 234 -6.90 -12.80 14.06
CA ALA A 234 -6.40 -14.06 14.61
C ALA A 234 -4.94 -14.31 14.21
N ILE A 235 -4.58 -14.03 12.96
CA ILE A 235 -3.19 -14.11 12.47
C ILE A 235 -2.30 -13.11 13.21
N ALA A 236 -2.75 -11.86 13.39
CA ALA A 236 -2.03 -10.84 14.15
C ALA A 236 -1.73 -11.31 15.58
N ARG A 237 -2.74 -11.85 16.28
CA ARG A 237 -2.57 -12.43 17.63
C ARG A 237 -1.56 -13.57 17.66
N ARG A 238 -1.58 -14.47 16.66
CA ARG A 238 -0.60 -15.57 16.55
C ARG A 238 0.84 -15.07 16.44
N TYR A 239 1.06 -13.96 15.76
CA TYR A 239 2.38 -13.34 15.62
C TYR A 239 2.73 -12.34 16.73
N GLY A 240 1.87 -12.17 17.74
CA GLY A 240 2.07 -11.18 18.80
C GLY A 240 1.98 -9.72 18.30
N ILE A 241 1.32 -9.49 17.17
CA ILE A 241 1.15 -8.17 16.56
C ILE A 241 -0.14 -7.53 17.09
N ALA A 242 -0.03 -6.33 17.64
CA ALA A 242 -1.18 -5.56 18.08
C ALA A 242 -1.97 -5.03 16.87
N ALA A 243 -3.15 -5.60 16.66
CA ALA A 243 -4.11 -5.16 15.65
C ALA A 243 -5.52 -5.09 16.25
N ASN A 244 -6.32 -4.18 15.71
CA ASN A 244 -7.65 -3.88 16.22
C ASN A 244 -8.67 -3.83 15.09
N THR A 245 -9.93 -3.68 15.47
CA THR A 245 -10.99 -3.26 14.57
C THR A 245 -11.71 -2.07 15.18
N ASN A 246 -12.37 -1.25 14.36
CA ASN A 246 -13.11 -0.09 14.83
C ASN A 246 -14.06 -0.51 15.97
N PRO A 247 -13.95 0.09 17.17
CA PRO A 247 -14.77 -0.28 18.32
C PRO A 247 -16.25 0.12 18.19
N GLY A 248 -16.65 0.86 17.16
CA GLY A 248 -18.03 1.28 16.93
C GLY A 248 -18.47 2.43 17.84
N ARG A 249 -17.55 3.35 18.16
CA ARG A 249 -17.81 4.50 19.04
C ARG A 249 -18.47 5.68 18.30
N ASN A 250 -18.59 5.60 16.98
CA ASN A 250 -19.31 6.56 16.16
C ASN A 250 -20.47 5.85 15.45
N PRO A 251 -21.73 6.29 15.60
CA PRO A 251 -22.89 5.66 14.98
C PRO A 251 -22.80 5.59 13.44
N SER A 252 -22.10 6.54 12.81
CA SER A 252 -21.87 6.54 11.36
C SER A 252 -20.92 5.43 10.90
N TYR A 253 -20.15 4.87 11.83
CA TYR A 253 -19.15 3.82 11.58
C TYR A 253 -19.35 2.67 12.58
N PRO A 254 -20.30 1.76 12.30
CA PRO A 254 -20.59 0.62 13.15
C PRO A 254 -19.34 -0.19 13.52
N LYS A 255 -19.42 -0.91 14.64
CA LYS A 255 -18.32 -1.74 15.13
C LYS A 255 -17.83 -2.68 14.02
N GLY A 256 -16.52 -2.69 13.83
CA GLY A 256 -15.87 -3.55 12.86
C GLY A 256 -15.89 -3.05 11.42
N THR A 257 -16.40 -1.83 11.19
CA THR A 257 -16.46 -1.20 9.87
C THR A 257 -15.48 -0.04 9.77
N GLY A 258 -14.93 0.14 8.57
CA GLY A 258 -14.02 1.24 8.25
C GLY A 258 -14.73 2.31 7.45
N CYS A 259 -13.98 3.30 7.03
CA CYS A 259 -14.50 4.27 6.09
C CYS A 259 -13.41 4.83 5.19
N CYS A 260 -13.94 5.55 4.21
CA CYS A 260 -13.35 6.74 3.62
C CYS A 260 -12.20 6.55 2.64
N ASN A 261 -11.95 5.32 2.20
CA ASN A 261 -10.99 5.03 1.13
C ASN A 261 -11.64 4.34 -0.07
N ASP A 262 -10.83 4.00 -1.07
CA ASP A 262 -11.25 3.35 -2.32
C ASP A 262 -12.15 2.11 -2.10
N ALA A 263 -11.99 1.37 -0.99
CA ALA A 263 -12.84 0.21 -0.67
C ALA A 263 -14.33 0.58 -0.54
N GLU A 264 -14.65 1.82 -0.14
CA GLU A 264 -16.02 2.27 0.03
C GLU A 264 -16.82 2.22 -1.28
N VAL A 265 -16.16 2.48 -2.42
CA VAL A 265 -16.77 2.41 -3.75
C VAL A 265 -17.29 0.99 -4.04
N PHE A 266 -16.50 -0.01 -3.70
CA PHE A 266 -16.83 -1.42 -3.93
C PHE A 266 -17.86 -1.95 -2.93
N ASP A 267 -17.78 -1.57 -1.65
CA ASP A 267 -18.78 -1.96 -0.64
C ASP A 267 -20.17 -1.40 -0.96
N LYS A 268 -20.25 -0.14 -1.46
CA LYS A 268 -21.51 0.44 -1.95
C LYS A 268 -22.08 -0.29 -3.17
N ALA A 269 -21.22 -0.91 -3.98
CA ALA A 269 -21.61 -1.71 -5.13
C ALA A 269 -21.93 -3.18 -4.78
N GLY A 270 -21.88 -3.56 -3.50
CA GLY A 270 -22.18 -4.92 -3.03
C GLY A 270 -21.01 -5.90 -3.16
N ILE A 271 -19.80 -5.42 -3.49
CA ILE A 271 -18.58 -6.22 -3.48
C ILE A 271 -17.98 -6.17 -2.07
N SER A 272 -17.65 -7.32 -1.51
CA SER A 272 -17.11 -7.40 -0.15
C SER A 272 -15.74 -6.76 -0.04
N VAL A 273 -15.45 -6.10 1.08
CA VAL A 273 -14.18 -5.40 1.29
C VAL A 273 -13.52 -5.61 2.64
N LEU A 274 -12.20 -5.44 2.66
CA LEU A 274 -11.34 -5.36 3.83
C LEU A 274 -10.43 -4.14 3.70
N SER A 275 -10.53 -3.17 4.60
CA SER A 275 -9.60 -2.04 4.70
C SER A 275 -8.56 -2.32 5.78
N VAL A 276 -7.30 -2.04 5.45
CA VAL A 276 -6.14 -2.16 6.35
C VAL A 276 -5.52 -0.78 6.50
N GLU A 277 -5.54 -0.24 7.72
CA GLU A 277 -5.10 1.12 8.00
C GLU A 277 -4.42 1.23 9.37
N ALA A 278 -3.51 2.17 9.54
CA ALA A 278 -2.98 2.59 10.82
C ALA A 278 -3.58 3.94 11.21
N THR A 279 -4.44 3.92 12.23
CA THR A 279 -5.10 5.12 12.76
C THR A 279 -5.38 4.96 14.26
N ASN A 280 -6.27 5.78 14.82
CA ASN A 280 -6.81 5.60 16.16
C ASN A 280 -8.28 6.01 16.24
N TRP A 281 -9.17 5.04 16.02
CA TRP A 281 -10.63 5.19 16.12
C TRP A 281 -11.14 5.63 17.52
N ASN A 282 -10.29 5.69 18.54
CA ASN A 282 -10.63 6.25 19.86
C ASN A 282 -10.32 7.75 19.98
N LEU A 283 -9.73 8.40 18.98
CA LEU A 283 -9.33 9.81 19.02
C LEU A 283 -10.25 10.69 18.17
N GLY A 284 -10.12 12.01 18.33
CA GLY A 284 -10.93 13.00 17.62
C GLY A 284 -12.43 12.70 17.70
N LYS A 285 -13.08 12.84 16.54
CA LYS A 285 -14.51 12.57 16.31
C LYS A 285 -14.86 11.07 16.21
N LYS A 286 -13.90 10.18 16.52
CA LYS A 286 -14.06 8.71 16.46
C LYS A 286 -14.40 8.21 15.06
N ASP A 287 -13.85 8.87 14.04
CA ASP A 287 -14.11 8.66 12.62
C ASP A 287 -12.90 8.10 11.85
N GLY A 288 -11.80 7.81 12.54
CA GLY A 288 -10.57 7.30 11.92
C GLY A 288 -9.65 8.37 11.32
N TYR A 289 -10.01 9.66 11.34
CA TYR A 289 -9.18 10.71 10.73
C TYR A 289 -8.01 11.15 11.61
N GLN A 290 -8.15 11.09 12.93
CA GLN A 290 -7.04 11.37 13.83
C GLN A 290 -6.20 10.10 14.03
N GLN A 291 -5.11 9.99 13.29
CA GLN A 291 -4.25 8.81 13.27
C GLN A 291 -3.62 8.50 14.63
N ARG A 292 -3.25 9.54 15.39
CA ARG A 292 -2.53 9.40 16.65
C ARG A 292 -2.76 10.51 17.68
N VAL A 293 -2.32 10.28 18.92
CA VAL A 293 -2.37 11.30 19.99
C VAL A 293 -1.52 12.51 19.61
N LYS A 294 -2.11 13.71 19.74
CA LYS A 294 -1.45 14.99 19.46
C LYS A 294 -0.22 15.17 20.35
N ASN A 295 0.88 15.59 19.74
CA ASN A 295 2.15 15.88 20.43
C ASN A 295 2.98 16.87 19.59
N ALA A 296 4.16 17.25 20.08
CA ALA A 296 5.02 18.22 19.40
C ALA A 296 5.39 17.83 17.96
N SER A 297 5.59 16.53 17.68
CA SER A 297 5.92 16.06 16.33
C SER A 297 4.70 15.88 15.43
N PHE A 298 3.49 15.77 15.99
CA PHE A 298 2.23 15.61 15.27
C PHE A 298 1.15 16.48 15.96
N PRO A 299 1.18 17.80 15.77
CA PRO A 299 0.35 18.73 16.53
C PRO A 299 -1.15 18.52 16.30
N ASN A 300 -1.53 18.10 15.09
CA ASN A 300 -2.91 17.77 14.73
C ASN A 300 -3.26 16.29 14.96
N GLY A 301 -2.28 15.46 15.33
CA GLY A 301 -2.48 14.02 15.53
C GLY A 301 -2.58 13.23 14.23
N ASN A 302 -2.11 13.79 13.12
CA ASN A 302 -2.00 13.16 11.81
C ASN A 302 -0.74 13.67 11.09
N SER A 303 -0.33 12.97 10.04
CA SER A 303 0.66 13.43 9.05
C SER A 303 0.03 13.82 7.72
N TRP A 304 -1.21 13.35 7.47
CA TRP A 304 -1.91 13.47 6.20
C TRP A 304 -1.72 14.79 5.49
N HIS A 305 -1.39 14.66 4.22
CA HIS A 305 -1.27 15.72 3.23
C HIS A 305 -0.18 16.76 3.51
N ASP A 306 0.35 16.86 4.74
CA ASP A 306 1.34 17.88 5.11
C ASP A 306 2.75 17.43 4.70
N VAL A 307 3.36 18.18 3.77
CA VAL A 307 4.72 17.90 3.26
C VAL A 307 5.79 17.82 4.35
N ARG A 308 5.56 18.50 5.48
CA ARG A 308 6.50 18.56 6.62
C ARG A 308 6.38 17.33 7.51
N LEU A 309 5.22 16.66 7.51
CA LEU A 309 4.91 15.56 8.42
C LEU A 309 4.89 14.20 7.70
N ASP A 310 4.32 14.13 6.50
CA ASP A 310 4.27 12.89 5.73
C ASP A 310 5.47 12.74 4.77
N ASN A 311 6.65 12.67 5.40
CA ASN A 311 7.89 12.37 4.72
C ASN A 311 8.77 11.46 5.58
N GLN A 312 9.69 10.77 4.91
CA GLN A 312 10.54 9.76 5.54
C GLN A 312 11.37 10.31 6.70
N GLN A 313 12.00 11.47 6.50
CA GLN A 313 12.90 12.05 7.49
C GLN A 313 12.17 12.41 8.78
N HIS A 314 10.99 13.03 8.67
CA HIS A 314 10.17 13.36 9.83
C HIS A 314 9.67 12.12 10.55
N ILE A 315 9.13 11.14 9.80
CA ILE A 315 8.59 9.91 10.38
C ILE A 315 9.69 9.11 11.08
N ASP A 316 10.87 8.95 10.48
CA ASP A 316 12.00 8.24 11.12
C ASP A 316 12.48 8.95 12.38
N LYS A 317 12.51 10.29 12.38
CA LYS A 317 12.90 11.07 13.56
C LYS A 317 11.85 10.98 14.67
N ALA A 318 10.57 11.11 14.32
CA ALA A 318 9.49 11.23 15.29
C ALA A 318 8.95 9.88 15.77
N LEU A 319 9.14 8.83 14.97
CA LEU A 319 8.73 7.45 15.23
C LEU A 319 9.84 6.46 14.81
N PRO A 320 11.00 6.42 15.49
CA PRO A 320 12.14 5.61 15.08
C PRO A 320 11.80 4.13 14.87
N GLY A 321 12.16 3.59 13.69
CA GLY A 321 11.93 2.20 13.32
C GLY A 321 10.46 1.83 13.07
N ARG A 322 9.56 2.83 12.96
CA ARG A 322 8.12 2.59 12.76
C ARG A 322 7.83 2.09 11.37
N ILE A 323 8.47 2.64 10.34
CA ILE A 323 8.26 2.24 8.95
C ILE A 323 8.58 0.74 8.79
N GLU A 324 9.78 0.33 9.20
CA GLU A 324 10.25 -1.06 9.15
C GLU A 324 9.30 -2.01 9.90
N ARG A 325 8.92 -1.61 11.12
CA ARG A 325 8.05 -2.41 11.98
C ARG A 325 6.68 -2.60 11.35
N ARG A 326 6.06 -1.53 10.84
CA ARG A 326 4.72 -1.58 10.24
C ARG A 326 4.72 -2.34 8.93
N SER A 327 5.71 -2.12 8.05
CA SER A 327 5.87 -2.90 6.83
C SER A 327 5.96 -4.40 7.13
N ARG A 328 6.79 -4.80 8.10
CA ARG A 328 6.89 -6.20 8.54
C ARG A 328 5.60 -6.73 9.13
N ASP A 329 4.99 -5.99 10.05
CA ASP A 329 3.82 -6.45 10.78
C ASP A 329 2.61 -6.63 9.85
N VAL A 330 2.41 -5.71 8.91
CA VAL A 330 1.36 -5.81 7.89
C VAL A 330 1.62 -7.00 6.96
N VAL A 331 2.84 -7.17 6.42
CA VAL A 331 3.16 -8.32 5.55
C VAL A 331 3.01 -9.65 6.29
N ARG A 332 3.41 -9.74 7.56
CA ARG A 332 3.25 -10.95 8.39
C ARG A 332 1.79 -11.34 8.61
N ILE A 333 0.88 -10.38 8.58
CA ILE A 333 -0.56 -10.66 8.68
C ILE A 333 -1.15 -10.95 7.30
N MET A 334 -0.86 -10.10 6.32
CA MET A 334 -1.49 -10.12 5.02
C MET A 334 -1.05 -11.28 4.15
N LEU A 335 0.24 -11.65 4.16
CA LEU A 335 0.73 -12.75 3.32
C LEU A 335 0.02 -14.09 3.62
N PRO A 336 -0.04 -14.59 4.87
CA PRO A 336 -0.79 -15.81 5.16
C PRO A 336 -2.29 -15.65 4.94
N LEU A 337 -2.87 -14.47 5.22
CA LEU A 337 -4.30 -14.21 4.96
C LEU A 337 -4.62 -14.33 3.47
N VAL A 338 -3.87 -13.66 2.60
CA VAL A 338 -4.07 -13.70 1.15
C VAL A 338 -3.86 -15.11 0.61
N LYS A 339 -2.85 -15.84 1.11
CA LYS A 339 -2.65 -17.26 0.76
C LYS A 339 -3.88 -18.12 1.11
N GLU A 340 -4.45 -17.95 2.28
CA GLU A 340 -5.65 -18.69 2.70
C GLU A 340 -6.86 -18.31 1.85
N LEU A 341 -7.10 -17.01 1.63
CA LEU A 341 -8.23 -16.51 0.85
C LEU A 341 -8.15 -16.94 -0.62
N ALA A 342 -6.96 -16.89 -1.23
CA ALA A 342 -6.72 -17.33 -2.61
C ALA A 342 -6.63 -18.86 -2.75
N LYS A 343 -6.69 -19.60 -1.64
CA LYS A 343 -6.46 -21.05 -1.54
C LYS A 343 -5.16 -21.45 -2.25
N ALA A 344 -4.08 -20.75 -1.90
CA ALA A 344 -2.74 -20.99 -2.42
C ALA A 344 -2.29 -22.42 -2.07
N GLU A 345 -1.61 -23.08 -3.01
CA GLU A 345 -1.05 -24.39 -2.77
C GLU A 345 0.08 -24.31 -1.74
N LYS A 346 0.21 -25.37 -0.94
CA LYS A 346 1.39 -25.51 -0.09
C LYS A 346 2.57 -25.77 -1.02
N THR A 347 3.57 -24.89 -1.00
CA THR A 347 4.88 -25.19 -1.57
C THR A 347 5.39 -26.48 -0.93
N SER A 348 5.71 -27.47 -1.76
CA SER A 348 6.17 -28.80 -1.36
C SER A 348 7.51 -28.76 -0.64
#